data_AF-A0A8C5YAA0-F1
#
_entry.id   AF-A0A8C5YAA0-F1
#
_cell.length_a   1.000
_cell.length_b   1.000
_cell.length_c   1.000
_cell.angle_alpha   90.00
_cell.angle_beta   90.00
_cell.angle_gamma   90.00
#
_symmetry.space_group_name_H-M   'P 1'
#
loop_
_entity.id
_entity.type
_entity.pdbx_description
1 polymer ?
#
loop_
_entity_poly.entity_id
_entity_poly.type
_entity_poly.pdbx_seq_one_letter_code
_entity_poly.pdbx_strand_id
1 'polypeptide(L)'
;VAILRMSWALVYELNGEIHDKDWSVKTYKDVAQMFVQTHPEFIGIKIIYSDHRSKDVSLIKESIRTAMDLRTKFPNMVAGFDLVGHEDTGHSLFDYKEALMIPVKQGVKLPYFFHAGETDWHGTSIDKNLLDAVILNTTRIGHGFALSKHPAIRAFSQKKDIPIEVCPISNQVLKLVSDLRNHPVATLMAIGQPMVISSDDPAVFGARGLSYDFYEAFMGIGGMKADLRTLKQLAMNSIRYSVLSEDKKTALMETWEKRWKKFIADVVTQ
;
A
#
# COMPACT_ATOMS: atom_id res chain seq x y z
N VAL A 1 2.17 6.31 -10.33
CA VAL A 1 0.78 6.54 -9.84
C VAL A 1 0.82 6.59 -8.33
N ALA A 2 0.17 7.55 -7.69
CA ALA A 2 -0.03 7.48 -6.24
C ALA A 2 -1.29 6.64 -5.96
N ILE A 3 -1.23 5.69 -5.03
CA ILE A 3 -2.38 4.84 -4.68
C ILE A 3 -2.67 5.08 -3.19
N LEU A 4 -3.78 5.73 -2.90
CA LEU A 4 -4.07 6.29 -1.59
C LEU A 4 -5.11 5.45 -0.83
N ARG A 5 -4.85 5.11 0.43
CA ARG A 5 -5.87 4.56 1.33
C ARG A 5 -6.74 5.69 1.85
N MET A 6 -8.05 5.57 1.70
CA MET A 6 -8.98 6.65 2.04
C MET A 6 -10.22 6.11 2.73
N SER A 7 -10.45 6.54 3.97
CA SER A 7 -11.67 6.25 4.75
C SER A 7 -12.73 7.35 4.65
N TRP A 8 -12.34 8.53 4.14
CA TRP A 8 -13.11 9.76 3.97
C TRP A 8 -14.06 10.11 5.11
N ALA A 9 -13.70 11.16 5.86
CA ALA A 9 -14.73 11.96 6.51
C ALA A 9 -15.67 12.54 5.44
N LEU A 10 -16.92 12.82 5.83
CA LEU A 10 -17.87 13.48 4.95
C LEU A 10 -17.35 14.88 4.59
N VAL A 11 -17.36 15.21 3.29
CA VAL A 11 -17.00 16.55 2.81
C VAL A 11 -18.23 17.44 2.97
N TYR A 12 -18.04 18.68 3.41
CA TYR A 12 -19.12 19.60 3.69
C TYR A 12 -18.86 20.99 3.10
N GLU A 13 -19.95 21.73 2.90
CA GLU A 13 -19.93 23.11 2.42
C GLU A 13 -20.22 24.11 3.55
N LEU A 14 -19.92 25.38 3.33
CA LEU A 14 -20.20 26.45 4.31
C LEU A 14 -21.69 26.59 4.66
N ASN A 15 -22.59 26.17 3.77
CA ASN A 15 -24.04 26.18 4.00
C ASN A 15 -24.55 24.95 4.79
N GLY A 16 -23.66 24.02 5.17
CA GLY A 16 -24.00 22.79 5.90
C GLY A 16 -24.42 21.61 5.01
N GLU A 17 -24.37 21.74 3.69
CA GLU A 17 -24.53 20.61 2.77
C GLU A 17 -23.41 19.59 2.99
N ILE A 18 -23.76 18.30 2.96
CA ILE A 18 -22.83 17.20 3.18
C ILE A 18 -22.84 16.29 1.97
N HIS A 19 -21.66 16.03 1.42
CA HIS A 19 -21.45 15.22 0.23
C HIS A 19 -21.17 13.76 0.57
N ASP A 20 -21.61 12.87 -0.31
CA ASP A 20 -21.39 11.43 -0.16
C ASP A 20 -20.00 10.98 -0.66
N LYS A 21 -19.79 9.67 -0.64
CA LYS A 21 -18.53 9.06 -1.07
C LYS A 21 -18.36 9.09 -2.59
N ASP A 22 -19.45 9.05 -3.36
CA ASP A 22 -19.40 9.13 -4.83
C ASP A 22 -18.89 10.51 -5.25
N TRP A 23 -19.38 11.56 -4.60
CA TRP A 23 -18.88 12.93 -4.76
C TRP A 23 -17.39 12.99 -4.48
N SER A 24 -16.94 12.41 -3.35
CA SER A 24 -15.52 12.41 -2.98
C SER A 24 -14.64 11.75 -4.05
N VAL A 25 -15.02 10.55 -4.53
CA VAL A 25 -14.27 9.86 -5.59
C VAL A 25 -14.23 10.68 -6.88
N LYS A 26 -15.34 11.31 -7.25
CA LYS A 26 -15.40 12.20 -8.41
C LYS A 26 -14.47 13.39 -8.26
N THR A 27 -14.48 14.06 -7.10
CA THR A 27 -13.59 15.19 -6.81
C THR A 27 -12.12 14.80 -6.89
N TYR A 28 -11.72 13.66 -6.30
CA TYR A 28 -10.34 13.17 -6.43
C TYR A 28 -9.94 12.91 -7.89
N LYS A 29 -10.86 12.37 -8.69
CA LYS A 29 -10.62 12.14 -10.12
C LYS A 29 -10.42 13.47 -10.86
N ASP A 30 -11.31 14.43 -10.65
CA ASP A 30 -11.32 15.71 -11.36
C ASP A 30 -10.07 16.54 -11.00
N VAL A 31 -9.71 16.59 -9.71
CA VAL A 31 -8.47 17.26 -9.24
C VAL A 31 -7.22 16.58 -9.80
N ALA A 32 -7.17 15.25 -9.82
CA ALA A 32 -6.03 14.54 -10.40
C ALA A 32 -5.92 14.81 -11.91
N GLN A 33 -7.04 14.85 -12.63
CA GLN A 33 -7.04 15.20 -14.06
C GLN A 33 -6.56 16.62 -14.30
N MET A 34 -6.99 17.60 -13.49
CA MET A 34 -6.51 18.98 -13.54
C MET A 34 -4.99 19.07 -13.30
N PHE A 35 -4.47 18.30 -12.35
CA PHE A 35 -3.03 18.25 -12.10
C PHE A 35 -2.24 17.67 -13.29
N VAL A 36 -2.74 16.58 -13.89
CA VAL A 36 -2.11 15.95 -15.06
C VAL A 36 -2.06 16.88 -16.27
N GLN A 37 -3.06 17.75 -16.47
CA GLN A 37 -3.06 18.73 -17.57
C GLN A 37 -1.85 19.67 -17.53
N THR A 38 -1.35 20.01 -16.34
CA THR A 38 -0.18 20.87 -16.15
C THR A 38 1.11 20.08 -15.86
N HIS A 39 0.99 18.78 -15.58
CA HIS A 39 2.10 17.88 -15.25
C HIS A 39 1.97 16.56 -16.05
N PRO A 40 2.22 16.57 -17.36
CA PRO A 40 1.84 15.47 -18.27
C PRO A 40 2.60 14.15 -18.01
N GLU A 41 3.75 14.19 -17.34
CA GLU A 41 4.48 12.98 -16.93
C GLU A 41 3.93 12.36 -15.64
N PHE A 42 3.06 13.07 -14.90
CA PHE A 42 2.36 12.51 -13.76
C PHE A 42 1.21 11.63 -14.26
N ILE A 43 1.19 10.37 -13.82
CA ILE A 43 0.19 9.38 -14.29
C ILE A 43 -1.18 9.57 -13.62
N GLY A 44 -1.25 10.32 -12.52
CA GLY A 44 -2.44 10.47 -11.70
C GLY A 44 -2.41 9.62 -10.44
N ILE A 45 -3.60 9.46 -9.87
CA ILE A 45 -3.83 8.75 -8.61
C ILE A 45 -4.85 7.62 -8.77
N LYS A 46 -4.87 6.70 -7.82
CA LYS A 46 -5.95 5.74 -7.59
C LYS A 46 -6.26 5.70 -6.09
N ILE A 47 -7.43 5.18 -5.77
CA ILE A 47 -7.93 5.08 -4.41
C ILE A 47 -8.08 3.60 -4.02
N ILE A 48 -7.67 3.27 -2.80
CA ILE A 48 -8.10 2.08 -2.08
C ILE A 48 -9.06 2.60 -1.01
N TYR A 49 -10.35 2.24 -1.11
CA TYR A 49 -11.30 2.61 -0.06
C TYR A 49 -10.96 1.82 1.20
N SER A 50 -10.85 2.48 2.34
CA SER A 50 -10.46 1.83 3.59
C SER A 50 -11.49 2.09 4.69
N ASP A 51 -11.59 1.19 5.65
CA ASP A 51 -12.34 1.46 6.88
C ASP A 51 -11.55 1.00 8.12
N HIS A 52 -11.95 1.50 9.28
CA HIS A 52 -11.22 1.29 10.54
C HIS A 52 -11.54 -0.08 11.15
N ARG A 53 -10.49 -0.84 11.48
CA ARG A 53 -10.56 -2.22 12.02
C ARG A 53 -11.05 -2.35 13.47
N SER A 54 -11.44 -1.25 14.11
CA SER A 54 -12.09 -1.27 15.43
C SER A 54 -13.62 -1.35 15.34
N LYS A 55 -14.20 -1.23 14.15
CA LYS A 55 -15.66 -1.21 13.96
C LYS A 55 -16.28 -2.60 14.10
N ASP A 56 -17.56 -2.65 14.39
CA ASP A 56 -18.32 -3.90 14.36
C ASP A 56 -18.37 -4.50 12.95
N VAL A 57 -18.44 -5.83 12.88
CA VAL A 57 -18.51 -6.57 11.61
C VAL A 57 -19.70 -6.13 10.75
N SER A 58 -20.83 -5.70 11.34
CA SER A 58 -21.98 -5.17 10.61
C SER A 58 -21.62 -3.93 9.78
N LEU A 59 -20.88 -2.98 10.36
CA LEU A 59 -20.41 -1.79 9.68
C LEU A 59 -19.37 -2.13 8.60
N ILE A 60 -18.51 -3.12 8.84
CA ILE A 60 -17.58 -3.59 7.81
C ILE A 60 -18.32 -4.25 6.65
N LYS A 61 -19.43 -4.98 6.89
CA LYS A 61 -20.28 -5.50 5.81
C LYS A 61 -20.87 -4.38 4.95
N GLU A 62 -21.25 -3.26 5.55
CA GLU A 62 -21.70 -2.06 4.82
C GLU A 62 -20.55 -1.49 3.99
N SER A 63 -19.38 -1.28 4.58
CA SER A 63 -18.20 -0.77 3.88
C SER A 63 -17.74 -1.67 2.73
N ILE A 64 -17.84 -2.99 2.84
CA ILE A 64 -17.56 -3.92 1.73
C ILE A 64 -18.55 -3.72 0.58
N ARG A 65 -19.85 -3.55 0.86
CA ARG A 65 -20.84 -3.26 -0.19
C ARG A 65 -20.58 -1.91 -0.84
N THR A 66 -20.22 -0.90 -0.05
CA THR A 66 -19.79 0.42 -0.57
C THR A 66 -18.55 0.28 -1.46
N ALA A 67 -17.54 -0.50 -1.07
CA ALA A 67 -16.35 -0.73 -1.89
C ALA A 67 -16.69 -1.36 -3.25
N MET A 68 -17.60 -2.33 -3.25
CA MET A 68 -18.09 -2.98 -4.47
C MET A 68 -18.83 -2.00 -5.39
N ASP A 69 -19.71 -1.17 -4.82
CA ASP A 69 -20.47 -0.16 -5.55
C ASP A 69 -19.56 0.93 -6.14
N LEU A 70 -18.68 1.51 -5.32
CA LEU A 70 -17.70 2.52 -5.75
C LEU A 70 -16.80 1.99 -6.87
N ARG A 71 -16.37 0.74 -6.78
CA ARG A 71 -15.55 0.13 -7.84
C ARG A 71 -16.34 -0.14 -9.12
N THR A 72 -17.64 -0.41 -9.02
CA THR A 72 -18.52 -0.56 -10.19
C THR A 72 -18.73 0.79 -10.89
N LYS A 73 -18.96 1.86 -10.11
CA LYS A 73 -19.15 3.22 -10.65
C LYS A 73 -17.85 3.86 -11.16
N PHE A 74 -16.73 3.59 -10.48
CA PHE A 74 -15.44 4.23 -10.76
C PHE A 74 -14.29 3.21 -10.94
N PRO A 75 -14.40 2.26 -11.90
CA PRO A 75 -13.45 1.15 -12.04
C PRO A 75 -12.01 1.59 -12.35
N ASN A 76 -11.85 2.78 -12.95
CA ASN A 76 -10.56 3.35 -13.26
C ASN A 76 -9.91 4.12 -12.10
N MET A 77 -10.69 4.45 -11.07
CA MET A 77 -10.24 5.25 -9.92
C MET A 77 -10.10 4.41 -8.65
N VAL A 78 -11.07 3.54 -8.37
CA VAL A 78 -11.12 2.72 -7.15
C VAL A 78 -10.50 1.35 -7.41
N ALA A 79 -9.34 1.11 -6.80
CA ALA A 79 -8.56 -0.09 -6.94
C ALA A 79 -9.13 -1.27 -6.14
N GLY A 80 -9.68 -1.02 -4.96
CA GLY A 80 -10.16 -2.06 -4.06
C GLY A 80 -10.40 -1.57 -2.63
N PHE A 81 -10.25 -2.49 -1.67
CA PHE A 81 -10.54 -2.26 -0.26
C PHE A 81 -9.37 -2.59 0.69
N ASP A 82 -9.33 -1.94 1.85
CA ASP A 82 -8.35 -2.16 2.92
C ASP A 82 -8.97 -1.93 4.31
N LEU A 83 -8.35 -2.49 5.35
CA LEU A 83 -8.69 -2.24 6.75
C LEU A 83 -7.48 -1.57 7.41
N VAL A 84 -7.72 -0.40 8.02
CA VAL A 84 -6.68 0.44 8.64
C VAL A 84 -6.91 0.59 10.14
N GLY A 85 -5.95 1.20 10.84
CA GLY A 85 -5.99 1.40 12.29
C GLY A 85 -5.05 0.44 13.03
N HIS A 86 -4.89 0.66 14.33
CA HIS A 86 -3.92 -0.06 15.18
C HIS A 86 -4.20 -1.57 15.18
N GLU A 87 -3.32 -2.34 14.52
CA GLU A 87 -3.49 -3.77 14.29
C GLU A 87 -3.52 -4.61 15.57
N ASP A 88 -2.66 -4.32 16.56
CA ASP A 88 -2.59 -5.07 17.82
C ASP A 88 -3.87 -5.01 18.67
N THR A 89 -4.67 -3.94 18.54
CA THR A 89 -5.83 -3.66 19.41
C THR A 89 -7.17 -3.75 18.69
N GLY A 90 -7.14 -3.84 17.37
CA GLY A 90 -8.33 -3.97 16.54
C GLY A 90 -8.73 -5.42 16.30
N HIS A 91 -9.76 -5.60 15.46
CA HIS A 91 -10.16 -6.92 15.00
C HIS A 91 -9.16 -7.49 13.97
N SER A 92 -9.03 -8.80 13.99
CA SER A 92 -8.28 -9.56 12.98
C SER A 92 -9.07 -9.64 11.67
N LEU A 93 -8.39 -9.99 10.58
CA LEU A 93 -9.05 -10.29 9.31
C LEU A 93 -10.00 -11.48 9.45
N PHE A 94 -9.65 -12.45 10.30
CA PHE A 94 -10.50 -13.61 10.59
C PHE A 94 -11.84 -13.23 11.24
N ASP A 95 -11.84 -12.26 12.17
CA ASP A 95 -13.07 -11.78 12.81
C ASP A 95 -14.04 -11.18 11.77
N TYR A 96 -13.49 -10.59 10.70
CA TYR A 96 -14.25 -10.03 9.60
C TYR A 96 -14.53 -11.00 8.44
N LYS A 97 -14.22 -12.30 8.57
CA LYS A 97 -14.41 -13.29 7.48
C LYS A 97 -15.79 -13.23 6.83
N GLU A 98 -16.86 -13.03 7.62
CA GLU A 98 -18.22 -12.97 7.09
C GLU A 98 -18.48 -11.72 6.23
N ALA A 99 -17.79 -10.61 6.51
CA ALA A 99 -17.84 -9.41 5.69
C ALA A 99 -16.93 -9.52 4.46
N LEU A 100 -15.68 -9.97 4.65
CA LEU A 100 -14.68 -10.08 3.60
C LEU A 100 -15.02 -11.16 2.55
N MET A 101 -15.86 -12.14 2.89
CA MET A 101 -16.34 -13.15 1.95
C MET A 101 -17.58 -12.73 1.15
N ILE A 102 -18.20 -11.56 1.42
CA ILE A 102 -19.38 -11.07 0.68
C ILE A 102 -19.15 -11.04 -0.84
N PRO A 103 -18.05 -10.44 -1.36
CA PRO A 103 -17.85 -10.35 -2.80
C PRO A 103 -17.81 -11.73 -3.46
N VAL A 104 -17.09 -12.68 -2.85
CA VAL A 104 -16.98 -14.06 -3.33
C VAL A 104 -18.35 -14.76 -3.33
N LYS A 105 -19.14 -14.62 -2.25
CA LYS A 105 -20.50 -15.17 -2.16
C LYS A 105 -21.44 -14.59 -3.22
N GLN A 106 -21.17 -13.39 -3.71
CA GLN A 106 -21.94 -12.71 -4.76
C GLN A 106 -21.33 -12.88 -6.17
N GLY A 107 -20.26 -13.66 -6.32
CA GLY A 107 -19.58 -13.84 -7.61
C GLY A 107 -18.84 -12.59 -8.11
N VAL A 108 -18.57 -11.62 -7.24
CA VAL A 108 -17.85 -10.39 -7.55
C VAL A 108 -16.42 -10.47 -7.01
N LYS A 109 -15.44 -10.13 -7.85
CA LYS A 109 -14.04 -10.02 -7.40
C LYS A 109 -13.78 -8.62 -6.87
N LEU A 110 -13.60 -8.45 -5.56
CA LEU A 110 -13.10 -7.22 -4.94
C LEU A 110 -11.61 -7.38 -4.57
N PRO A 111 -10.68 -6.60 -5.15
CA PRO A 111 -9.28 -6.62 -4.76
C PRO A 111 -9.09 -6.07 -3.34
N TYR A 112 -8.24 -6.74 -2.59
CA TYR A 112 -7.80 -6.29 -1.26
C TYR A 112 -6.35 -5.83 -1.27
N PHE A 113 -6.01 -4.95 -0.33
CA PHE A 113 -4.66 -4.39 -0.11
C PHE A 113 -4.32 -4.33 1.39
N PHE A 114 -4.63 -5.41 2.10
CA PHE A 114 -4.68 -5.44 3.56
C PHE A 114 -3.37 -4.99 4.22
N HIS A 115 -3.48 -4.09 5.20
CA HIS A 115 -2.51 -4.01 6.28
C HIS A 115 -2.52 -5.34 7.04
N ALA A 116 -1.34 -5.96 7.18
CA ALA A 116 -1.21 -7.22 7.89
C ALA A 116 0.19 -7.43 8.44
N GLY A 117 0.26 -7.88 9.70
CA GLY A 117 1.50 -8.21 10.38
C GLY A 117 2.35 -6.99 10.73
N GLU A 118 1.76 -5.80 10.89
CA GLU A 118 2.39 -4.63 11.50
C GLU A 118 2.41 -4.80 13.02
N THR A 119 3.25 -5.71 13.50
CA THR A 119 3.30 -6.06 14.92
C THR A 119 4.64 -6.67 15.34
N ASP A 120 5.01 -6.43 16.60
CA ASP A 120 6.14 -7.09 17.26
C ASP A 120 5.79 -8.50 17.75
N TRP A 121 4.51 -8.76 18.01
CA TRP A 121 4.03 -10.06 18.46
C TRP A 121 4.34 -11.17 17.45
N HIS A 122 4.43 -12.40 17.96
CA HIS A 122 4.70 -13.58 17.15
C HIS A 122 3.87 -14.77 17.62
N GLY A 123 3.22 -15.45 16.67
CA GLY A 123 2.37 -16.62 16.92
C GLY A 123 0.97 -16.28 17.45
N THR A 124 0.57 -15.02 17.42
CA THR A 124 -0.72 -14.53 17.92
C THR A 124 -1.76 -14.50 16.80
N SER A 125 -2.95 -13.99 17.07
CA SER A 125 -3.95 -13.72 16.03
C SER A 125 -3.55 -12.55 15.12
N ILE A 126 -2.65 -11.69 15.60
CA ILE A 126 -2.34 -10.40 14.96
C ILE A 126 -1.40 -10.62 13.76
N ASP A 127 -0.28 -11.30 13.96
CA ASP A 127 0.65 -11.65 12.88
C ASP A 127 0.09 -12.74 11.94
N LYS A 128 -0.92 -13.51 12.38
CA LYS A 128 -1.69 -14.41 11.52
C LYS A 128 -2.56 -13.68 10.48
N ASN A 129 -2.80 -12.36 10.62
CA ASN A 129 -3.40 -11.58 9.53
C ASN A 129 -2.60 -11.69 8.23
N LEU A 130 -1.29 -11.99 8.28
CA LEU A 130 -0.48 -12.29 7.09
C LEU A 130 -1.02 -13.51 6.33
N LEU A 131 -1.41 -14.57 7.05
CA LEU A 131 -1.98 -15.78 6.47
C LEU A 131 -3.36 -15.49 5.88
N ASP A 132 -4.21 -14.83 6.65
CA ASP A 132 -5.57 -14.53 6.21
C ASP A 132 -5.58 -13.59 5.00
N ALA A 133 -4.68 -12.60 4.96
CA ALA A 133 -4.53 -11.70 3.82
C ALA A 133 -4.17 -12.46 2.53
N VAL A 134 -3.25 -13.43 2.58
CA VAL A 134 -2.89 -14.23 1.40
C VAL A 134 -3.99 -15.22 1.01
N ILE A 135 -4.72 -15.80 1.97
CA ILE A 135 -5.89 -16.67 1.70
C ILE A 135 -7.02 -15.88 1.04
N LEU A 136 -7.24 -14.64 1.47
CA LEU A 136 -8.21 -13.72 0.89
C LEU A 136 -7.75 -13.11 -0.44
N ASN A 137 -6.65 -13.59 -1.02
CA ASN A 137 -6.09 -13.15 -2.30
C ASN A 137 -5.79 -11.65 -2.35
N THR A 138 -5.19 -11.11 -1.27
CA THR A 138 -4.72 -9.72 -1.26
C THR A 138 -3.75 -9.47 -2.43
N THR A 139 -3.83 -8.27 -3.01
CA THR A 139 -2.98 -7.86 -4.14
C THR A 139 -1.59 -7.43 -3.64
N ARG A 140 -1.55 -6.77 -2.48
CA ARG A 140 -0.33 -6.36 -1.76
C ARG A 140 -0.58 -6.47 -0.26
N ILE A 141 0.48 -6.57 0.52
CA ILE A 141 0.43 -6.60 1.98
C ILE A 141 1.01 -5.28 2.50
N GLY A 142 0.22 -4.50 3.24
CA GLY A 142 0.71 -3.32 3.96
C GLY A 142 1.62 -3.74 5.11
N HIS A 143 2.80 -3.12 5.20
CA HIS A 143 3.91 -3.43 6.13
C HIS A 143 4.51 -4.81 5.96
N GLY A 144 3.78 -5.86 6.35
CA GLY A 144 4.32 -7.22 6.41
C GLY A 144 5.49 -7.37 7.38
N PHE A 145 5.53 -6.57 8.45
CA PHE A 145 6.67 -6.46 9.37
C PHE A 145 7.03 -7.82 10.00
N ALA A 146 6.03 -8.59 10.41
CA ALA A 146 6.21 -9.93 10.98
C ALA A 146 6.51 -11.04 9.93
N LEU A 147 6.55 -10.75 8.62
CA LEU A 147 6.62 -11.78 7.57
C LEU A 147 7.87 -12.66 7.64
N SER A 148 9.02 -12.12 8.06
CA SER A 148 10.27 -12.88 8.19
C SER A 148 10.19 -13.98 9.25
N LYS A 149 9.27 -13.85 10.22
CA LYS A 149 9.01 -14.85 11.27
C LYS A 149 8.19 -16.05 10.75
N HIS A 150 7.58 -15.93 9.56
CA HIS A 150 6.67 -16.92 8.98
C HIS A 150 7.17 -17.47 7.63
N PRO A 151 8.14 -18.42 7.63
CA PRO A 151 8.79 -18.88 6.40
C PRO A 151 7.84 -19.50 5.37
N ALA A 152 6.78 -20.19 5.82
CA ALA A 152 5.78 -20.76 4.92
C ALA A 152 4.91 -19.69 4.24
N ILE A 153 4.47 -18.67 5.00
CA ILE A 153 3.68 -17.54 4.46
C ILE A 153 4.54 -16.71 3.50
N ARG A 154 5.81 -16.44 3.87
CA ARG A 154 6.79 -15.76 3.02
C ARG A 154 7.00 -16.50 1.69
N ALA A 155 7.24 -17.81 1.75
CA ALA A 155 7.42 -18.61 0.53
C ALA A 155 6.17 -18.61 -0.34
N PHE A 156 4.98 -18.64 0.27
CA PHE A 156 3.71 -18.55 -0.45
C PHE A 156 3.53 -17.18 -1.13
N SER A 157 3.75 -16.07 -0.41
CA SER A 157 3.62 -14.73 -0.97
C SER A 157 4.64 -14.48 -2.10
N GLN A 158 5.87 -14.97 -1.94
CA GLN A 158 6.89 -14.93 -2.99
C GLN A 158 6.46 -15.72 -4.23
N LYS A 159 5.99 -16.97 -4.06
CA LYS A 159 5.50 -17.81 -5.16
C LYS A 159 4.30 -17.18 -5.89
N LYS A 160 3.45 -16.45 -5.16
CA LYS A 160 2.28 -15.76 -5.71
C LYS A 160 2.59 -14.34 -6.20
N ASP A 161 3.85 -13.89 -6.09
CA ASP A 161 4.28 -12.54 -6.46
C ASP A 161 3.48 -11.42 -5.75
N ILE A 162 3.15 -11.64 -4.47
CA ILE A 162 2.44 -10.69 -3.61
C ILE A 162 3.49 -9.89 -2.82
N PRO A 163 3.67 -8.59 -3.10
CA PRO A 163 4.69 -7.79 -2.43
C PRO A 163 4.22 -7.28 -1.07
N ILE A 164 5.19 -7.02 -0.20
CA ILE A 164 4.99 -6.18 1.00
C ILE A 164 5.27 -4.71 0.66
N GLU A 165 4.51 -3.80 1.27
CA GLU A 165 4.72 -2.35 1.22
C GLU A 165 5.42 -1.91 2.50
N VAL A 166 6.72 -1.60 2.41
CA VAL A 166 7.56 -1.32 3.57
C VAL A 166 7.60 0.19 3.80
N CYS A 167 7.34 0.61 5.04
CA CYS A 167 7.29 2.01 5.48
C CYS A 167 8.24 2.22 6.68
N PRO A 168 9.56 2.30 6.44
CA PRO A 168 10.58 2.28 7.50
C PRO A 168 10.36 3.32 8.59
N ILE A 169 10.08 4.58 8.21
CA ILE A 169 9.95 5.68 9.18
C ILE A 169 8.71 5.47 10.06
N SER A 170 7.60 5.03 9.46
CA SER A 170 6.38 4.67 10.19
C SER A 170 6.68 3.63 11.26
N ASN A 171 7.34 2.52 10.89
CA ASN A 171 7.64 1.44 11.83
C ASN A 171 8.55 1.89 12.99
N GLN A 172 9.47 2.83 12.76
CA GLN A 172 10.28 3.40 13.83
C GLN A 172 9.49 4.36 14.74
N VAL A 173 8.74 5.30 14.17
CA VAL A 173 7.95 6.29 14.93
C VAL A 173 6.87 5.60 15.78
N LEU A 174 6.24 4.56 15.23
CA LEU A 174 5.24 3.74 15.91
C LEU A 174 5.84 2.68 16.83
N LYS A 175 7.17 2.68 17.02
CA LYS A 175 7.92 1.88 18.00
C LYS A 175 7.95 0.37 17.77
N LEU A 176 7.75 -0.11 16.54
CA LEU A 176 7.98 -1.52 16.20
C LEU A 176 9.48 -1.87 16.15
N VAL A 177 10.33 -0.88 15.89
CA VAL A 177 11.78 -1.08 15.93
C VAL A 177 12.49 0.22 16.29
N SER A 178 13.41 0.17 17.25
CA SER A 178 14.16 1.36 17.66
C SER A 178 15.27 1.72 16.67
N ASP A 179 16.01 0.73 16.19
CA ASP A 179 17.14 0.88 15.27
C ASP A 179 16.82 0.16 13.96
N LEU A 180 16.69 0.92 12.87
CA LEU A 180 16.29 0.40 11.57
C LEU A 180 17.29 -0.61 10.97
N ARG A 181 18.52 -0.70 11.49
CA ARG A 181 19.44 -1.81 11.15
C ARG A 181 18.92 -3.17 11.62
N ASN A 182 18.03 -3.20 12.60
CA ASN A 182 17.35 -4.39 13.09
C ASN A 182 15.98 -4.64 12.41
N HIS A 183 15.61 -3.84 11.41
CA HIS A 183 14.32 -3.97 10.76
C HIS A 183 14.20 -5.36 10.08
N PRO A 184 13.11 -6.13 10.30
CA PRO A 184 12.98 -7.52 9.86
C PRO A 184 13.04 -7.70 8.32
N VAL A 185 12.74 -6.63 7.58
CA VAL A 185 12.83 -6.59 6.12
C VAL A 185 14.27 -6.72 5.60
N ALA A 186 15.31 -6.47 6.40
CA ALA A 186 16.70 -6.69 5.97
C ALA A 186 16.93 -8.14 5.48
N THR A 187 16.39 -9.12 6.20
CA THR A 187 16.40 -10.54 5.79
C THR A 187 15.61 -10.78 4.51
N LEU A 188 14.53 -10.05 4.29
CA LEU A 188 13.68 -10.17 3.09
C LEU A 188 14.35 -9.53 1.86
N MET A 189 15.05 -8.41 2.03
CA MET A 189 15.85 -7.77 0.99
C MET A 189 17.00 -8.68 0.55
N ALA A 190 17.69 -9.33 1.50
CA ALA A 190 18.81 -10.22 1.21
C ALA A 190 18.45 -11.43 0.32
N ILE A 191 17.17 -11.84 0.33
CA ILE A 191 16.67 -12.96 -0.49
C ILE A 191 15.83 -12.51 -1.69
N GLY A 192 15.73 -11.19 -1.94
CA GLY A 192 14.95 -10.65 -3.05
C GLY A 192 13.44 -10.89 -2.94
N GLN A 193 12.88 -10.82 -1.73
CA GLN A 193 11.42 -10.87 -1.54
C GLN A 193 10.74 -9.72 -2.32
N PRO A 194 9.62 -9.97 -3.04
CA PRO A 194 8.80 -8.92 -3.62
C PRO A 194 8.44 -7.83 -2.60
N MET A 195 8.84 -6.60 -2.87
CA MET A 195 8.54 -5.45 -2.02
C MET A 195 8.59 -4.12 -2.76
N VAL A 196 7.92 -3.13 -2.19
CA VAL A 196 7.99 -1.71 -2.56
C VAL A 196 8.23 -0.86 -1.32
N ILE A 197 8.84 0.31 -1.49
CA ILE A 197 9.02 1.30 -0.41
C ILE A 197 7.95 2.37 -0.56
N SER A 198 7.31 2.73 0.55
CA SER A 198 6.37 3.85 0.66
C SER A 198 6.66 4.63 1.94
N SER A 199 6.00 5.78 2.10
CA SER A 199 6.21 6.69 3.23
C SER A 199 5.07 6.71 4.26
N ASP A 200 4.02 5.94 4.00
CA ASP A 200 2.81 5.88 4.85
C ASP A 200 2.20 7.28 5.06
N ASP A 201 2.30 7.84 6.28
CA ASP A 201 1.85 9.19 6.65
C ASP A 201 3.04 10.17 6.86
N PRO A 202 3.80 10.54 5.80
CA PRO A 202 5.06 11.26 5.95
C PRO A 202 4.90 12.59 6.69
N ALA A 203 3.79 13.30 6.48
CA ALA A 203 3.53 14.58 7.13
C ALA A 203 3.39 14.46 8.66
N VAL A 204 2.83 13.35 9.15
CA VAL A 204 2.68 13.07 10.59
C VAL A 204 4.04 12.85 11.24
N PHE A 205 4.99 12.27 10.49
CA PHE A 205 6.33 11.96 10.97
C PHE A 205 7.33 13.10 10.72
N GLY A 206 6.90 14.23 10.15
CA GLY A 206 7.80 15.33 9.76
C GLY A 206 8.65 15.05 8.52
N ALA A 207 8.34 14.00 7.77
CA ALA A 207 8.95 13.65 6.49
C ALA A 207 8.18 14.25 5.30
N ARG A 208 8.73 14.14 4.08
CA ARG A 208 8.08 14.60 2.85
C ARG A 208 8.37 13.68 1.67
N GLY A 209 7.31 13.26 0.98
CA GLY A 209 7.43 12.38 -0.19
C GLY A 209 8.09 11.06 0.18
N LEU A 210 8.87 10.48 -0.74
CA LEU A 210 9.43 9.14 -0.60
C LEU A 210 10.93 9.09 -0.26
N SER A 211 11.65 10.21 -0.42
CA SER A 211 13.12 10.19 -0.35
C SER A 211 13.68 9.79 1.02
N TYR A 212 12.99 10.17 2.10
CA TYR A 212 13.41 9.83 3.46
C TYR A 212 13.31 8.32 3.73
N ASP A 213 12.18 7.70 3.39
CA ASP A 213 12.03 6.24 3.50
C ASP A 213 12.97 5.46 2.57
N PHE A 214 13.27 5.99 1.38
CA PHE A 214 14.30 5.42 0.51
C PHE A 214 15.70 5.51 1.14
N TYR A 215 16.03 6.61 1.84
CA TYR A 215 17.28 6.74 2.57
C TYR A 215 17.37 5.68 3.68
N GLU A 216 16.33 5.53 4.49
CA GLU A 216 16.30 4.54 5.57
C GLU A 216 16.38 3.10 5.04
N ALA A 217 15.62 2.79 3.99
CA ALA A 217 15.64 1.48 3.34
C ALA A 217 17.01 1.16 2.73
N PHE A 218 17.67 2.15 2.11
CA PHE A 218 18.96 1.95 1.45
C PHE A 218 20.12 1.87 2.45
N MET A 219 20.21 2.81 3.38
CA MET A 219 21.34 2.94 4.30
C MET A 219 21.21 2.05 5.54
N GLY A 220 20.03 2.04 6.17
CA GLY A 220 19.77 1.31 7.41
C GLY A 220 19.45 -0.15 7.16
N ILE A 221 18.41 -0.41 6.39
CA ILE A 221 17.85 -1.76 6.20
C ILE A 221 18.67 -2.58 5.19
N GLY A 222 19.01 -1.98 4.06
CA GLY A 222 19.75 -2.64 2.97
C GLY A 222 21.22 -2.94 3.30
N GLY A 223 21.78 -2.22 4.27
CA GLY A 223 23.17 -2.34 4.70
C GLY A 223 24.20 -1.93 3.64
N MET A 224 25.48 -2.10 3.96
CA MET A 224 26.60 -1.59 3.15
C MET A 224 26.69 -2.19 1.72
N LYS A 225 26.05 -3.33 1.48
CA LYS A 225 26.05 -3.99 0.16
C LYS A 225 24.88 -3.56 -0.73
N ALA A 226 23.91 -2.81 -0.20
CA ALA A 226 22.89 -2.20 -1.04
C ALA A 226 23.55 -1.21 -1.99
N ASP A 227 23.17 -1.28 -3.26
CA ASP A 227 23.79 -0.48 -4.32
C ASP A 227 22.73 0.12 -5.24
N LEU A 228 23.18 0.75 -6.33
CA LEU A 228 22.30 1.35 -7.32
C LEU A 228 21.29 0.35 -7.93
N ARG A 229 21.60 -0.95 -7.96
CA ARG A 229 20.68 -2.00 -8.43
C ARG A 229 19.53 -2.18 -7.44
N THR A 230 19.78 -2.08 -6.14
CA THR A 230 18.73 -2.10 -5.09
C THR A 230 17.75 -0.94 -5.32
N LEU A 231 18.26 0.28 -5.48
CA LEU A 231 17.43 1.47 -5.74
C LEU A 231 16.61 1.33 -7.03
N LYS A 232 17.25 0.89 -8.11
CA LYS A 232 16.61 0.68 -9.41
C LYS A 232 15.49 -0.36 -9.32
N GLN A 233 15.75 -1.49 -8.64
CA GLN A 233 14.78 -2.56 -8.48
C GLN A 233 13.55 -2.11 -7.68
N LEU A 234 13.74 -1.38 -6.57
CA LEU A 234 12.63 -0.88 -5.76
C LEU A 234 11.76 0.14 -6.53
N ALA A 235 12.39 1.01 -7.32
CA ALA A 235 11.68 1.91 -8.21
C ALA A 235 10.85 1.16 -9.27
N MET A 236 11.46 0.18 -9.97
CA MET A 236 10.75 -0.66 -10.96
C MET A 236 9.63 -1.49 -10.33
N ASN A 237 9.84 -2.02 -9.12
CA ASN A 237 8.83 -2.77 -8.37
C ASN A 237 7.58 -1.92 -8.12
N SER A 238 7.74 -0.64 -7.79
CA SER A 238 6.60 0.28 -7.57
C SER A 238 5.70 0.43 -8.80
N ILE A 239 6.27 0.31 -10.01
CA ILE A 239 5.52 0.32 -11.27
C ILE A 239 4.88 -1.05 -11.50
N ARG A 240 5.66 -2.13 -11.38
CA ARG A 240 5.23 -3.52 -11.58
C ARG A 240 4.03 -3.88 -10.72
N TYR A 241 4.10 -3.57 -9.43
CA TYR A 241 3.08 -3.91 -8.43
C TYR A 241 2.00 -2.83 -8.25
N SER A 242 2.02 -1.79 -9.09
CA SER A 242 0.90 -0.87 -9.19
C SER A 242 -0.34 -1.56 -9.77
N VAL A 243 -1.51 -0.97 -9.53
CA VAL A 243 -2.81 -1.43 -10.07
C VAL A 243 -3.14 -0.76 -11.41
N LEU A 244 -2.12 -0.28 -12.12
CA LEU A 244 -2.28 0.19 -13.50
C LEU A 244 -2.52 -1.01 -14.43
N SER A 245 -3.17 -0.75 -15.55
CA SER A 245 -3.22 -1.69 -16.66
C SER A 245 -1.83 -1.85 -17.30
N GLU A 246 -1.56 -2.97 -17.95
CA GLU A 246 -0.22 -3.30 -18.46
C GLU A 246 0.28 -2.31 -19.53
N ASP A 247 -0.62 -1.75 -20.35
CA ASP A 247 -0.32 -0.65 -21.27
C ASP A 247 0.17 0.60 -20.51
N LYS A 248 -0.51 0.97 -19.43
CA LYS A 248 -0.12 2.11 -18.58
C LYS A 248 1.17 1.85 -17.80
N LYS A 249 1.42 0.61 -17.37
CA LYS A 249 2.70 0.22 -16.74
C LYS A 249 3.84 0.34 -17.74
N THR A 250 3.64 -0.12 -18.98
CA THR A 250 4.63 -0.05 -20.06
C THR A 250 4.98 1.41 -20.37
N ALA A 251 3.97 2.26 -20.60
CA ALA A 251 4.19 3.69 -20.87
C ALA A 251 4.87 4.42 -19.68
N LEU A 252 4.49 4.08 -18.44
CA LEU A 252 5.14 4.62 -17.25
C LEU A 252 6.59 4.14 -17.13
N MET A 253 6.88 2.88 -17.44
CA MET A 253 8.24 2.35 -17.43
C MET A 253 9.13 3.10 -18.43
N GLU A 254 8.66 3.33 -19.66
CA GLU A 254 9.40 4.10 -20.66
C GLU A 254 9.70 5.53 -20.22
N THR A 255 8.71 6.20 -19.61
CA THR A 255 8.87 7.56 -19.08
C THR A 255 9.87 7.57 -17.91
N TRP A 256 9.73 6.61 -17.00
CA TRP A 256 10.64 6.45 -15.88
C TRP A 256 12.07 6.14 -16.33
N GLU A 257 12.28 5.29 -17.34
CA GLU A 257 13.60 4.97 -17.86
C GLU A 257 14.32 6.19 -18.44
N LYS A 258 13.59 7.11 -19.10
CA LYS A 258 14.15 8.39 -19.56
C LYS A 258 14.63 9.23 -18.39
N ARG A 259 13.82 9.36 -17.33
CA ARG A 259 14.20 10.07 -16.09
C ARG A 259 15.37 9.39 -15.38
N TRP A 260 15.38 8.06 -15.33
CA TRP A 260 16.46 7.28 -14.75
C TRP A 260 17.77 7.52 -15.49
N LYS A 261 17.79 7.49 -16.83
CA LYS A 261 18.98 7.79 -17.62
C LYS A 261 19.53 9.20 -17.36
N LYS A 262 18.64 10.20 -17.26
CA LYS A 262 19.02 11.57 -16.89
C LYS A 262 19.64 11.60 -15.49
N PHE A 263 18.99 10.99 -14.50
CA PHE A 263 19.51 10.87 -13.14
C PHE A 263 20.91 10.24 -13.10
N ILE A 264 21.14 9.14 -13.84
CA ILE A 264 22.46 8.51 -13.92
C ILE A 264 23.50 9.47 -14.51
N ALA A 265 23.17 10.19 -15.59
CA ALA A 265 24.08 11.17 -16.17
C ALA A 265 24.43 12.28 -15.18
N ASP A 266 23.44 12.80 -14.44
CA ASP A 266 23.61 13.86 -13.44
C ASP A 266 24.44 13.38 -12.23
N VAL A 267 24.37 12.09 -11.85
CA VAL A 267 25.16 11.51 -10.75
C VAL A 267 26.60 11.20 -11.16
N VAL A 268 26.83 10.72 -12.39
CA VAL A 268 28.18 10.38 -12.87
C VAL A 268 29.02 11.63 -13.19
N THR A 269 28.36 12.76 -13.45
CA THR A 269 29.02 14.04 -13.77
C THR A 269 29.30 14.92 -12.54
N GLN A 270 28.87 14.49 -11.36
CA GLN A 270 29.26 15.07 -10.06
C GLN A 270 30.54 14.42 -9.53
#